data_AF-A0A7S3YGX6-F1
#
_entry.id   AF-A0A7S3YGX6-F1
#
_cell.length_a   1.000
_cell.length_b   1.000
_cell.length_c   1.000
_cell.angle_alpha   90.00
_cell.angle_beta   90.00
_cell.angle_gamma   90.00
#
_symmetry.space_group_name_H-M   'P 1'
#
loop_
_entity.id
_entity.type
_entity.pdbx_description
1 polymer ?
#
loop_
_entity_poly.entity_id
_entity_poly.type
_entity_poly.pdbx_seq_one_letter_code
_entity_poly.pdbx_strand_id
1 'polypeptide(L)'
;ASHVAGAGPKEIGMLLTALALSQGIGMPLGSWLADKTAGARKAMIVPAGLVSSVAFAALSVASYEQMIALMALQGFCGGFYRPALGAFTAEVTPSDKRGQALSLQRQAGSSLSLVGPITMGLISDMTSCDTAIMVGASMMVGCHLSYAVMASNDSCTKEKTTSS
;
A
#
# COMPACT_ATOMS: atom_id res chain seq x y z
N ALA A 1 -7.69 24.15 -5.06
CA ALA A 1 -6.76 24.08 -6.21
C ALA A 1 -5.38 24.73 -5.97
N SER A 2 -5.09 25.41 -4.84
CA SER A 2 -3.82 26.16 -4.65
C SER A 2 -2.77 25.52 -3.72
N HIS A 3 -3.04 24.39 -3.06
CA HIS A 3 -2.13 23.90 -2.01
C HIS A 3 -0.89 23.14 -2.51
N VAL A 4 -0.92 22.58 -3.72
CA VAL A 4 0.17 21.72 -4.24
C VAL A 4 0.95 22.37 -5.40
N ALA A 5 0.35 23.35 -6.08
CA ALA A 5 0.90 23.98 -7.29
C ALA A 5 2.02 25.02 -7.01
N GLY A 6 2.37 25.24 -5.74
CA GLY A 6 3.43 26.17 -5.33
C GLY A 6 4.46 25.56 -4.36
N ALA A 7 4.41 24.25 -4.11
CA ALA A 7 5.36 23.59 -3.22
C ALA A 7 6.76 23.61 -3.86
N GLY A 8 7.69 24.33 -3.26
CA GLY A 8 9.07 24.41 -3.71
C GLY A 8 9.77 23.05 -3.64
N PRO A 9 10.90 22.86 -4.35
CA PRO A 9 11.66 21.60 -4.37
C PRO A 9 12.00 21.06 -2.97
N LYS A 10 12.18 21.97 -1.99
CA LYS A 10 12.49 21.66 -0.60
C LYS A 10 11.31 21.02 0.14
N GLU A 11 10.09 21.46 -0.12
CA GLU A 11 8.85 20.98 0.50
C GLU A 11 8.51 19.58 0.01
N ILE A 12 8.61 19.36 -1.31
CA ILE A 12 8.49 18.04 -1.93
C ILE A 12 9.57 17.09 -1.37
N GLY A 13 10.82 17.58 -1.24
CA GLY A 13 11.91 16.81 -0.64
C GLY A 13 11.64 16.38 0.80
N MET A 14 11.05 17.25 1.62
CA MET A 14 10.68 16.92 3.00
C MET A 14 9.58 15.85 3.07
N LEU A 15 8.56 15.94 2.22
CA LEU A 15 7.49 14.92 2.15
C LEU A 15 8.04 13.55 1.76
N LEU A 16 8.90 13.49 0.73
CA LEU A 16 9.54 12.25 0.29
C LEU A 16 10.46 11.66 1.37
N THR A 17 11.17 12.51 2.10
CA THR A 17 12.05 12.10 3.20
C THR A 17 11.24 11.53 4.36
N ALA A 18 10.13 12.18 4.75
CA ALA A 18 9.23 11.67 5.78
C ALA A 18 8.67 10.31 5.40
N LEU A 19 8.20 10.16 4.17
CA LEU A 19 7.73 8.89 3.63
C LEU A 19 8.81 7.80 3.65
N ALA A 20 10.03 8.12 3.23
CA ALA A 20 11.14 7.15 3.20
C ALA A 20 11.60 6.74 4.61
N LEU A 21 11.73 7.69 5.52
CA LEU A 21 12.09 7.43 6.92
C LEU A 21 11.05 6.56 7.61
N SER A 22 9.77 6.90 7.48
CA SER A 22 8.69 6.12 8.06
C SER A 22 8.56 4.74 7.44
N GLN A 23 8.80 4.58 6.13
CA GLN A 23 8.93 3.26 5.50
C GLN A 23 10.08 2.45 6.08
N GLY A 24 11.24 3.08 6.27
CA GLY A 24 12.42 2.44 6.85
C GLY A 24 12.18 1.89 8.26
N ILE A 25 11.35 2.57 9.06
CA ILE A 25 10.95 2.12 10.41
C ILE A 25 9.82 1.08 10.33
N GLY A 26 8.86 1.27 9.43
CA GLY A 26 7.72 0.36 9.27
C GLY A 26 8.12 -1.04 8.77
N MET A 27 9.15 -1.13 7.93
CA MET A 27 9.65 -2.40 7.39
C MET A 27 10.12 -3.42 8.44
N PRO A 28 11.07 -3.10 9.34
CA PRO A 28 11.54 -4.06 10.35
C PRO A 28 10.44 -4.41 11.35
N LEU A 29 9.59 -3.45 11.74
CA LEU A 29 8.46 -3.69 12.66
C LEU A 29 7.42 -4.61 12.03
N GLY A 30 7.04 -4.36 10.77
CA GLY A 30 6.10 -5.19 10.04
C GLY A 30 6.65 -6.59 9.80
N SER A 31 7.95 -6.70 9.48
CA SER A 31 8.61 -7.99 9.28
C SER A 31 8.67 -8.81 10.58
N TRP A 32 9.03 -8.20 11.71
CA TRP A 32 9.08 -8.89 13.00
C TRP A 32 7.69 -9.39 13.44
N LEU A 33 6.66 -8.55 13.30
CA LEU A 33 5.31 -8.92 13.70
C LEU A 33 4.70 -9.99 12.76
N ALA A 34 5.01 -9.92 11.45
CA ALA A 34 4.64 -10.91 10.45
C ALA A 34 5.34 -12.27 10.60
N ASP A 35 6.46 -12.33 11.34
CA ASP A 35 7.19 -13.57 11.63
C ASP A 35 6.73 -14.22 12.94
N LYS A 36 6.31 -13.40 13.91
CA LYS A 36 5.89 -13.88 15.24
C LYS A 36 4.48 -14.50 15.27
N THR A 37 3.67 -14.29 14.24
CA THR A 37 2.25 -14.70 14.24
C THR A 37 1.86 -15.42 12.95
N ALA A 38 1.80 -16.75 13.00
CA ALA A 38 1.27 -17.58 11.92
C ALA A 38 -0.22 -17.23 11.68
N GLY A 39 -0.56 -16.78 10.47
CA GLY A 39 -1.92 -16.36 10.09
C GLY A 39 -2.23 -14.85 10.26
N ALA A 40 -1.42 -14.09 11.01
CA ALA A 40 -1.66 -12.65 11.16
C ALA A 40 -1.32 -11.83 9.92
N ARG A 41 -0.59 -12.38 8.95
CA ARG A 41 -0.26 -11.67 7.70
C ARG A 41 -1.51 -11.16 6.99
N LYS A 42 -2.56 -11.98 6.87
CA LYS A 42 -3.84 -11.53 6.29
C LYS A 42 -4.55 -10.51 7.18
N ALA A 43 -4.59 -10.77 8.49
CA ALA A 43 -5.24 -9.90 9.47
C ALA A 43 -4.55 -8.55 9.67
N MET A 44 -3.28 -8.42 9.28
CA MET A 44 -2.51 -7.17 9.38
C MET A 44 -2.51 -6.37 8.07
N ILE A 45 -2.51 -7.04 6.90
CA ILE A 45 -2.52 -6.37 5.60
C ILE A 45 -3.84 -5.59 5.40
N VAL A 46 -4.98 -6.16 5.80
CA VAL A 46 -6.29 -5.52 5.61
C VAL A 46 -6.43 -4.20 6.38
N PRO A 47 -6.27 -4.14 7.72
CA PRO A 47 -6.43 -2.89 8.45
C PRO A 47 -5.33 -1.86 8.11
N ALA A 48 -4.07 -2.28 7.95
CA ALA A 48 -2.98 -1.37 7.58
C ALA A 48 -3.19 -0.77 6.17
N GLY A 49 -3.68 -1.57 5.23
CA GLY A 49 -3.99 -1.12 3.87
C GLY A 49 -5.19 -0.18 3.80
N LEU A 50 -6.23 -0.43 4.59
CA LEU A 50 -7.38 0.47 4.70
C LEU A 50 -6.97 1.81 5.33
N VAL A 51 -6.18 1.79 6.42
CA VAL A 51 -5.64 3.02 7.03
C VAL A 51 -4.77 3.79 6.04
N SER A 52 -3.93 3.10 5.27
CA SER A 52 -3.12 3.73 4.22
C SER A 52 -3.96 4.37 3.13
N SER A 53 -5.07 3.73 2.73
CA SER A 53 -5.98 4.23 1.72
C SER A 53 -6.74 5.48 2.18
N VAL A 54 -7.17 5.50 3.44
CA VAL A 54 -7.79 6.68 4.07
C VAL A 54 -6.79 7.82 4.21
N ALA A 55 -5.55 7.52 4.61
CA ALA A 55 -4.48 8.52 4.68
C ALA A 55 -4.19 9.14 3.31
N PHE A 56 -4.20 8.33 2.25
CA PHE A 56 -4.01 8.81 0.88
C PHE A 56 -5.19 9.65 0.37
N ALA A 57 -6.44 9.29 0.71
CA ALA A 57 -7.59 10.13 0.40
C ALA A 57 -7.51 11.49 1.12
N ALA A 58 -7.05 11.50 2.38
CA ALA A 58 -6.93 12.70 3.19
C ALA A 58 -5.88 13.69 2.65
N LEU A 59 -4.91 13.26 1.82
CA LEU A 59 -3.95 14.16 1.16
C LEU A 59 -4.65 15.22 0.29
N SER A 60 -5.81 14.91 -0.28
CA SER A 60 -6.54 15.83 -1.18
C SER A 60 -7.05 17.10 -0.49
N VAL A 61 -7.22 17.06 0.84
CA VAL A 61 -7.78 18.17 1.64
C VAL A 61 -6.83 18.67 2.72
N ALA A 62 -5.63 18.09 2.81
CA ALA A 62 -4.68 18.35 3.88
C ALA A 62 -3.88 19.64 3.66
N SER A 63 -3.57 20.33 4.76
CA SER A 63 -2.58 21.41 4.77
C SER A 63 -1.15 20.85 4.71
N TYR A 64 -0.15 21.67 4.39
CA TYR A 64 1.24 21.23 4.23
C TYR A 64 1.79 20.43 5.43
N GLU A 65 1.57 20.94 6.65
CA GLU A 65 1.96 20.26 7.89
C GLU A 65 1.27 18.90 8.05
N GLN A 66 -0.01 18.81 7.66
CA GLN A 66 -0.77 17.56 7.69
C GLN A 66 -0.31 16.58 6.62
N MET A 67 0.13 17.07 5.44
CA MET A 67 0.68 16.22 4.39
C MET A 67 1.92 15.47 4.86
N ILE A 68 2.79 16.09 5.66
CA ILE A 68 3.97 15.42 6.23
C ILE A 68 3.54 14.25 7.12
N ALA A 69 2.59 14.48 8.02
CA ALA A 69 2.07 13.44 8.90
C ALA A 69 1.39 12.31 8.12
N LEU A 70 0.62 12.64 7.08
CA LEU A 70 -0.05 11.66 6.24
C LEU A 70 0.94 10.88 5.35
N MET A 71 1.99 11.51 4.82
CA MET A 71 3.09 10.83 4.11
C MET A 71 3.84 9.87 5.04
N ALA A 72 4.11 10.30 6.27
CA ALA A 72 4.75 9.48 7.27
C ALA A 72 3.88 8.26 7.60
N LEU A 73 2.57 8.46 7.79
CA LEU A 73 1.62 7.37 8.03
C LEU A 73 1.53 6.42 6.82
N GLN A 74 1.44 6.98 5.61
CA GLN A 74 1.41 6.19 4.37
C GLN A 74 2.70 5.36 4.24
N GLY A 75 3.85 5.96 4.53
CA GLY A 75 5.13 5.29 4.51
C GLY A 75 5.21 4.19 5.57
N PHE A 76 4.79 4.47 6.80
CA PHE A 76 4.78 3.48 7.87
C PHE A 76 3.91 2.27 7.51
N CYS A 77 2.67 2.49 7.07
CA CYS A 77 1.78 1.42 6.62
C CYS A 77 2.37 0.66 5.42
N GLY A 78 2.92 1.37 4.43
CA GLY A 78 3.55 0.79 3.25
C GLY A 78 4.73 -0.12 3.59
N GLY A 79 5.61 0.32 4.49
CA GLY A 79 6.72 -0.47 5.01
C GLY A 79 6.22 -1.70 5.79
N PHE A 80 5.10 -1.57 6.48
CA PHE A 80 4.54 -2.62 7.32
C PHE A 80 3.97 -3.81 6.53
N TYR A 81 3.23 -3.58 5.44
CA TYR A 81 2.54 -4.65 4.70
C TYR A 81 3.34 -5.23 3.52
N ARG A 82 4.29 -4.49 2.92
CA ARG A 82 5.11 -4.96 1.79
C ARG A 82 5.86 -6.28 2.03
N PRO A 83 6.58 -6.48 3.16
CA PRO A 83 7.25 -7.75 3.42
C PRO A 83 6.26 -8.90 3.65
N ALA A 84 5.12 -8.61 4.28
CA ALA A 84 4.06 -9.59 4.52
C ALA A 84 3.46 -10.12 3.20
N LEU A 85 3.29 -9.27 2.18
CA LEU A 85 2.82 -9.68 0.85
C LEU A 85 3.79 -10.64 0.14
N GLY A 86 5.09 -10.34 0.17
CA GLY A 86 6.10 -11.21 -0.45
C GLY A 86 6.17 -12.57 0.25
N ALA A 87 6.11 -12.57 1.58
CA ALA A 87 6.14 -13.78 2.37
C ALA A 87 4.84 -14.60 2.23
N PHE A 88 3.67 -13.95 2.16
CA PHE A 88 2.39 -14.58 1.85
C PHE A 88 2.40 -15.24 0.47
N THR A 89 2.92 -14.55 -0.55
CA THR A 89 3.06 -15.09 -1.90
C THR A 89 3.94 -16.35 -1.91
N ALA A 90 5.04 -16.35 -1.16
CA ALA A 90 5.91 -17.52 -1.03
C ALA A 90 5.23 -18.69 -0.26
N GLU A 91 4.35 -18.39 0.69
CA GLU A 91 3.63 -19.38 1.50
C GLU A 91 2.52 -20.08 0.72
N VAL A 92 1.76 -19.35 -0.12
CA VAL A 92 0.71 -19.92 -0.98
C VAL A 92 1.24 -20.57 -2.27
N THR A 93 2.49 -20.30 -2.65
CA THR A 93 3.08 -20.83 -3.88
C THR A 93 3.89 -22.11 -3.60
N PRO A 94 3.72 -23.17 -4.42
CA PRO A 94 4.55 -24.37 -4.41
C PRO A 94 6.06 -24.05 -4.46
N SER A 95 6.88 -24.80 -3.72
CA SER A 95 8.31 -24.52 -3.53
C SER A 95 9.11 -24.45 -4.84
N ASP A 96 8.70 -25.21 -5.85
CA ASP A 96 9.26 -25.25 -7.21
C ASP A 96 8.93 -23.99 -8.04
N LYS A 97 7.85 -23.28 -7.72
CA LYS A 97 7.36 -22.10 -8.46
C LYS A 97 7.53 -20.77 -7.72
N ARG A 98 8.01 -20.77 -6.48
CA ARG A 98 8.21 -19.55 -5.67
C ARG A 98 9.05 -18.49 -6.40
N GLY A 99 10.15 -18.90 -7.04
CA GLY A 99 11.00 -17.99 -7.80
C GLY A 99 10.28 -17.31 -8.96
N GLN A 100 9.43 -18.05 -9.68
CA GLN A 100 8.62 -17.51 -10.78
C GLN A 100 7.53 -16.56 -10.26
N ALA A 101 6.83 -16.92 -9.18
CA ALA A 101 5.80 -16.07 -8.59
C ALA A 101 6.37 -14.76 -8.05
N LEU A 102 7.50 -14.81 -7.34
CA LEU A 102 8.18 -13.61 -6.84
C LEU A 102 8.75 -12.76 -7.99
N SER A 103 9.28 -13.39 -9.04
CA SER A 103 9.73 -12.70 -10.25
C SER A 103 8.57 -11.96 -10.92
N LEU A 104 7.41 -12.62 -11.08
CA LEU A 104 6.22 -12.00 -11.65
C LEU A 104 5.73 -10.82 -10.81
N GLN A 105 5.74 -10.96 -9.48
CA GLN A 105 5.39 -9.87 -8.57
C GLN A 105 6.33 -8.66 -8.72
N ARG A 106 7.64 -8.89 -8.86
CA ARG A 106 8.61 -7.81 -9.13
C ARG A 106 8.37 -7.16 -10.49
N GLN A 107 8.14 -7.95 -11.53
CA GLN A 107 7.86 -7.46 -12.88
C GLN A 107 6.58 -6.61 -12.91
N ALA A 108 5.52 -7.07 -12.23
CA ALA A 108 4.29 -6.30 -12.08
C ALA A 108 4.55 -4.97 -11.36
N GLY A 109 5.31 -4.99 -10.26
CA GLY A 109 5.70 -3.78 -9.54
C GLY A 109 6.50 -2.78 -10.39
N SER A 110 7.47 -3.27 -11.16
CA SER A 110 8.25 -2.43 -12.08
C SER A 110 7.38 -1.84 -13.19
N SER A 111 6.47 -2.64 -13.75
CA SER A 111 5.53 -2.17 -14.77
C SER A 111 4.61 -1.08 -14.23
N LEU A 112 4.08 -1.27 -13.01
CA LEU A 112 3.26 -0.27 -12.33
C LEU A 112 4.03 1.02 -12.01
N SER A 113 5.29 0.92 -11.62
CA SER A 113 6.13 2.10 -11.35
C SER A 113 6.40 2.93 -12.61
N LEU A 114 6.35 2.30 -13.79
CA LEU A 114 6.57 2.95 -15.07
C LEU A 114 5.27 3.58 -15.60
N VAL A 115 4.16 2.84 -15.56
CA VAL A 115 2.87 3.27 -16.10
C VAL A 115 2.12 4.19 -15.11
N GLY A 116 2.28 3.98 -13.81
CA GLY A 116 1.52 4.67 -12.76
C GLY A 116 1.63 6.19 -12.79
N PRO A 117 2.85 6.77 -12.76
CA PRO A 117 3.04 8.22 -12.80
C PRO A 117 2.53 8.85 -14.10
N ILE A 118 2.69 8.15 -15.23
CA ILE A 118 2.23 8.63 -16.54
C ILE A 118 0.71 8.73 -16.55
N THR A 119 0.02 7.66 -16.18
CA THR A 119 -1.45 7.64 -16.14
C THR A 119 -2.01 8.65 -15.13
N MET A 120 -1.40 8.76 -13.95
CA MET A 120 -1.84 9.73 -12.94
C MET A 120 -1.55 11.19 -13.32
N GLY A 121 -0.42 11.44 -13.99
CA GLY A 121 -0.11 12.77 -14.54
C GLY A 121 -1.13 13.21 -15.58
N LEU A 122 -1.47 12.33 -16.52
CA LEU A 122 -2.50 12.62 -17.54
C LEU A 122 -3.87 12.92 -16.92
N ILE A 123 -4.26 12.18 -15.88
CA ILE A 123 -5.52 12.45 -15.14
C ILE A 123 -5.44 13.82 -14.46
N SER A 124 -4.31 14.14 -13.83
CA SER A 124 -4.11 15.43 -13.16
C SER A 124 -4.17 16.61 -14.14
N ASP A 125 -3.66 16.44 -15.36
CA ASP A 125 -3.66 17.47 -16.40
C ASP A 125 -5.07 17.76 -16.94
N MET A 126 -5.94 16.75 -17.01
CA MET A 126 -7.29 16.90 -17.58
C MET A 126 -8.34 17.38 -16.56
N THR A 127 -8.22 17.02 -15.28
CA THR A 127 -9.27 17.34 -14.29
C THR A 127 -8.80 18.27 -13.18
N SER A 128 -7.77 17.89 -12.42
CA SER A 128 -7.09 18.61 -11.33
C SER A 128 -6.30 17.64 -10.46
N CYS A 129 -5.30 18.14 -9.72
CA CYS A 129 -4.49 17.36 -8.78
C CYS A 129 -5.35 16.66 -7.70
N ASP A 130 -6.31 17.37 -7.12
CA ASP A 130 -7.19 16.85 -6.06
C ASP A 130 -8.01 15.65 -6.54
N THR A 131 -8.56 15.73 -7.76
CA THR A 131 -9.30 14.62 -8.38
C THR A 131 -8.41 13.44 -8.73
N ALA A 132 -7.16 13.66 -9.16
CA ALA A 132 -6.22 12.56 -9.43
C ALA A 132 -5.90 11.77 -8.14
N ILE A 133 -5.70 12.48 -7.03
CA ILE A 133 -5.50 11.87 -5.70
C ILE A 133 -6.73 11.06 -5.29
N MET A 134 -7.95 11.60 -5.47
CA MET A 134 -9.18 10.89 -5.13
C MET A 134 -9.40 9.64 -5.99
N VAL A 135 -9.11 9.70 -7.30
CA VAL A 135 -9.16 8.54 -8.19
C VAL A 135 -8.17 7.48 -7.72
N GLY A 136 -6.92 7.86 -7.44
CA GLY A 136 -5.93 6.94 -6.89
C GLY A 136 -6.34 6.33 -5.55
N ALA A 137 -6.95 7.12 -4.66
CA ALA A 137 -7.46 6.63 -3.38
C ALA A 137 -8.59 5.61 -3.56
N SER A 138 -9.52 5.86 -4.49
CA SER A 138 -10.60 4.92 -4.79
C SER A 138 -10.08 3.58 -5.31
N MET A 139 -9.05 3.60 -6.16
CA MET A 139 -8.39 2.38 -6.65
C MET A 139 -7.68 1.64 -5.51
N MET A 140 -6.98 2.35 -4.64
CA MET A 140 -6.34 1.76 -3.46
C MET A 140 -7.36 1.11 -2.52
N VAL A 141 -8.48 1.78 -2.24
CA VAL A 141 -9.57 1.20 -1.44
C VAL A 141 -10.12 -0.06 -2.12
N GLY A 142 -10.36 0.00 -3.43
CA GLY A 142 -10.86 -1.14 -4.21
C GLY A 142 -9.94 -2.36 -4.14
N CYS A 143 -8.63 -2.16 -4.31
CA CYS A 143 -7.64 -3.24 -4.19
C CYS A 143 -7.61 -3.85 -2.79
N HIS A 144 -7.59 -3.03 -1.74
CA HIS A 144 -7.57 -3.51 -0.36
C HIS A 144 -8.88 -4.19 0.04
N LEU A 145 -10.02 -3.69 -0.45
CA LEU A 145 -11.34 -4.30 -0.21
C LEU A 145 -11.46 -5.64 -0.93
N SER A 146 -11.02 -5.74 -2.20
CA SER A 146 -10.99 -7.01 -2.92
C SER A 146 -10.11 -8.04 -2.21
N TYR A 147 -8.96 -7.61 -1.68
CA TYR A 147 -8.10 -8.47 -0.88
C TYR A 147 -8.78 -8.90 0.44
N ALA A 148 -9.50 -7.99 1.10
CA ALA A 148 -10.27 -8.30 2.30
C ALA A 148 -11.37 -9.33 2.04
N VAL A 149 -12.11 -9.21 0.94
CA VAL A 149 -13.15 -10.17 0.52
C VAL A 149 -12.54 -11.55 0.20
N MET A 150 -11.41 -11.60 -0.49
CA MET A 150 -10.70 -12.87 -0.71
C MET A 150 -10.21 -13.48 0.62
N ALA A 151 -9.71 -12.66 1.54
CA ALA A 151 -9.24 -13.13 2.84
C ALA A 151 -10.38 -13.68 3.72
N SER A 152 -11.56 -13.05 3.70
CA SER A 152 -12.74 -13.58 4.41
C SER A 152 -13.22 -14.91 3.84
N ASN A 153 -13.16 -15.07 2.51
CA ASN A 153 -13.57 -16.32 1.85
C ASN A 153 -12.63 -17.50 2.20
N ASP A 154 -11.33 -17.24 2.29
CA ASP A 154 -10.32 -18.28 2.60
C ASP A 154 -10.37 -18.72 4.08
N SER A 155 -10.87 -17.85 4.96
CA SER A 155 -11.07 -18.14 6.38
C SER A 155 -12.28 -19.07 6.59
N CYS A 156 -13.32 -18.92 5.77
CA CYS A 156 -14.53 -19.75 5.81
C CYS A 156 -14.29 -21.21 5.33
N THR A 157 -13.33 -21.44 4.43
CA THR A 157 -13.00 -22.79 3.96
C THR A 157 -12.21 -23.61 4.97
N LYS A 158 -11.35 -22.96 5.78
CA LYS A 158 -10.53 -23.65 6.79
C LYS A 158 -11.37 -24.17 7.98
N GLU A 159 -12.43 -23.45 8.37
CA GLU A 159 -13.31 -23.85 9.49
C GLU A 159 -14.11 -25.14 9.18
N LYS A 160 -14.50 -25.34 7.92
CA LYS A 160 -15.25 -26.55 7.52
C LYS A 160 -14.40 -27.82 7.43
N THR A 161 -13.08 -27.71 7.33
CA THR A 161 -12.20 -28.89 7.13
C THR A 161 -11.68 -29.47 8.45
N THR A 162 -11.75 -28.71 9.56
CA THR A 162 -11.32 -29.16 10.90
C THR A 162 -12.47 -29.69 11.77
N SER A 163 -13.70 -29.70 11.26
CA SER A 163 -14.90 -30.20 11.96
C SER A 163 -15.56 -31.39 11.24
N SER A 164 -14.78 -32.21 10.54
CA SER A 164 -15.22 -33.50 9.98
C SER A 164 -14.21 -34.58 10.28
#